data_AF-A0A4R4ZZ07-F1
#
_entry.id   AF-A0A4R4ZZ07-F1
#
_cell.length_a   1.000
_cell.length_b   1.000
_cell.length_c   1.000
_cell.angle_alpha   90.00
_cell.angle_beta   90.00
_cell.angle_gamma   90.00
#
_symmetry.space_group_name_H-M   'P 1'
#
loop_
_entity.id
_entity.type
_entity.pdbx_description
1 polymer ?
#
loop_
_entity_poly.entity_id
_entity_poly.type
_entity_poly.pdbx_seq_one_letter_code
_entity_poly.pdbx_strand_id
1 'polypeptide(L)'
;MFRETQLAWAGGYVNTLVGDSAAETAVSAALDLYPANAYQPRENLEMMRAATLVQRREVDAGLNHALGIVTDAHSVGPSAARNIITQRILRAVPADQRNHPAARDLRAITRGVVI
;
A
#
# COMPACT_ATOMS: atom_id res chain seq x y z
N MET A 1 -1.80 -24.24 13.09
CA MET A 1 -0.51 -24.20 12.36
C MET A 1 -0.45 -22.86 11.63
N PHE A 2 0.36 -21.91 12.12
CA PHE A 2 0.47 -20.58 11.53
C PHE A 2 1.27 -20.67 10.24
N ARG A 3 0.68 -20.26 9.11
CA ARG A 3 1.35 -20.25 7.80
C ARG A 3 2.28 -19.04 7.72
N GLU A 4 3.51 -19.23 7.25
CA GLU A 4 4.53 -18.18 7.10
C GLU A 4 4.03 -16.96 6.31
N THR A 5 3.08 -17.17 5.39
CA THR A 5 2.40 -16.09 4.64
C THR A 5 1.54 -15.18 5.50
N GLN A 6 0.90 -15.71 6.56
CA GLN A 6 0.16 -14.90 7.53
C GLN A 6 1.11 -14.13 8.45
N LEU A 7 2.27 -14.70 8.77
CA LEU A 7 3.32 -14.03 9.54
C LEU A 7 3.95 -12.88 8.73
N ALA A 8 4.17 -13.08 7.43
CA ALA A 8 4.66 -12.05 6.51
C ALA A 8 3.64 -10.91 6.30
N TRP A 9 2.35 -11.23 6.20
CA TRP A 9 1.30 -10.22 6.14
C TRP A 9 1.18 -9.44 7.46
N ALA A 10 1.21 -10.13 8.60
CA ALA A 10 1.20 -9.50 9.91
C ALA A 10 2.46 -8.63 10.13
N GLY A 11 3.63 -9.10 9.70
CA GLY A 11 4.89 -8.35 9.74
C GLY A 11 4.85 -7.10 8.87
N GLY A 12 4.38 -7.19 7.62
CA GLY A 12 4.18 -6.04 6.74
C GLY A 12 3.19 -5.03 7.33
N TYR A 13 2.07 -5.50 7.87
CA TYR A 13 1.06 -4.66 8.50
C TYR A 13 1.59 -3.94 9.75
N VAL A 14 2.32 -4.66 10.62
CA VAL A 14 2.97 -4.08 11.80
C VAL A 14 4.03 -3.05 11.41
N ASN A 15 4.77 -3.28 10.32
CA ASN A 15 5.78 -2.33 9.89
C ASN A 15 5.21 -1.04 9.28
N THR A 16 4.05 -1.09 8.63
CA THR A 16 3.31 0.14 8.28
C THR A 16 2.83 0.94 9.50
N LEU A 17 2.82 0.34 10.71
CA LEU A 17 2.51 1.02 11.96
C LEU A 17 3.68 1.84 12.52
N VAL A 18 4.93 1.48 12.22
CA VAL A 18 6.11 2.08 12.86
C VAL A 18 6.78 3.15 12.00
N GLY A 19 6.60 3.13 10.67
CA GLY A 19 7.19 4.14 9.76
C GLY A 19 8.72 4.12 9.71
N ASP A 20 9.31 3.01 10.17
CA ASP A 20 10.74 2.80 10.30
C ASP A 20 11.36 2.30 8.97
N SER A 21 12.65 2.54 8.77
CA SER A 21 13.41 1.98 7.63
C SER A 21 13.35 0.45 7.58
N ALA A 22 13.15 -0.20 8.73
CA ALA A 22 12.89 -1.63 8.84
C ALA A 22 11.66 -2.09 8.04
N ALA A 23 10.68 -1.21 7.80
CA ALA A 23 9.49 -1.53 7.02
C ALA A 23 9.82 -1.84 5.57
N GLU A 24 10.73 -1.08 4.97
CA GLU A 24 11.16 -1.28 3.59
C GLU A 24 11.87 -2.63 3.43
N THR A 25 12.82 -2.92 4.32
CA THR A 25 13.55 -4.21 4.33
C THR A 25 12.59 -5.38 4.50
N ALA A 26 11.62 -5.28 5.40
CA ALA A 26 10.64 -6.34 5.63
C ALA A 26 9.68 -6.54 4.45
N VAL A 27 9.23 -5.46 3.80
CA VAL A 27 8.40 -5.56 2.59
C VAL A 27 9.18 -6.18 1.44
N SER A 28 10.44 -5.76 1.23
CA SER A 28 11.31 -6.36 0.21
C SER A 28 11.50 -7.86 0.45
N ALA A 29 11.86 -8.25 1.68
CA ALA A 29 12.03 -9.66 2.03
C ALA A 29 10.73 -10.46 1.85
N ALA A 30 9.57 -9.88 2.15
CA ALA A 30 8.28 -10.52 1.93
C ALA A 30 7.97 -10.69 0.44
N LEU A 31 8.29 -9.70 -0.39
CA LEU A 31 8.09 -9.78 -1.86
C LEU A 31 8.93 -10.89 -2.50
N ASP A 32 10.12 -11.17 -1.97
CA ASP A 32 10.99 -12.26 -2.46
C ASP A 32 10.41 -13.64 -2.16
N LEU A 33 9.52 -13.77 -1.17
CA LEU A 33 8.86 -15.04 -0.82
C LEU A 33 7.66 -15.37 -1.72
N TYR A 34 7.08 -14.36 -2.39
CA TYR A 34 5.91 -14.57 -3.24
C TYR A 34 6.31 -14.70 -4.71
N PRO A 35 5.84 -15.73 -5.44
CA PRO A 35 6.09 -15.84 -6.87
C PRO A 35 5.45 -14.65 -7.61
N ALA A 36 6.01 -14.25 -8.76
CA ALA A 36 5.59 -13.05 -9.47
C ALA A 36 4.09 -13.02 -9.85
N ASN A 37 3.47 -14.19 -10.03
CA ASN A 37 2.05 -14.33 -10.35
C ASN A 37 1.12 -14.32 -9.12
N ALA A 38 1.65 -14.20 -7.90
CA ALA A 38 0.84 -14.04 -6.69
C ALA A 38 0.38 -12.58 -6.56
N TYR A 39 -0.47 -12.14 -7.49
CA TYR A 39 -0.86 -10.73 -7.64
C TYR A 39 -1.41 -10.11 -6.35
N GLN A 40 -2.38 -10.76 -5.69
CA GLN A 40 -3.03 -10.20 -4.50
C GLN A 40 -2.10 -9.95 -3.30
N PRO A 41 -1.29 -10.92 -2.82
CA PRO A 41 -0.39 -10.67 -1.72
C PRO A 41 0.72 -9.66 -2.09
N ARG A 42 1.22 -9.69 -3.33
CA ARG A 42 2.21 -8.71 -3.81
C ARG A 42 1.62 -7.30 -3.88
N GLU A 43 0.39 -7.14 -4.36
CA GLU A 43 -0.35 -5.87 -4.40
C GLU A 43 -0.43 -5.27 -2.99
N ASN A 44 -0.82 -6.06 -1.99
CA ASN A 44 -0.91 -5.60 -0.61
C ASN A 44 0.45 -5.15 -0.05
N LEU A 45 1.53 -5.87 -0.34
CA LEU A 45 2.89 -5.52 0.10
C LEU A 45 3.37 -4.21 -0.54
N GLU A 46 3.11 -4.02 -1.84
CA GLU A 46 3.46 -2.78 -2.53
C GLU A 46 2.60 -1.59 -2.04
N MET A 47 1.34 -1.81 -1.69
CA MET A 47 0.50 -0.79 -1.05
C MET A 47 1.03 -0.43 0.36
N MET A 48 1.57 -1.39 1.10
CA MET A 48 2.24 -1.12 2.39
C MET A 48 3.50 -0.28 2.19
N ARG A 49 4.29 -0.55 1.14
CA ARG A 49 5.45 0.26 0.75
C ARG A 49 5.07 1.71 0.47
N ALA A 50 3.99 1.92 -0.30
CA ALA A 50 3.44 3.25 -0.55
C ALA A 50 3.08 3.99 0.74
N ALA A 51 2.49 3.30 1.72
CA ALA A 51 2.18 3.90 3.03
C ALA A 51 3.43 4.37 3.76
N THR A 52 4.50 3.59 3.74
CA THR A 52 5.80 3.93 4.34
C THR A 52 6.42 5.17 3.68
N LEU A 53 6.37 5.27 2.35
CA LEU A 53 6.86 6.45 1.62
C LEU A 53 6.13 7.74 2.06
N VAL A 54 4.80 7.71 2.13
CA VAL A 54 4.02 8.88 2.59
C VAL A 54 4.36 9.24 4.05
N GLN A 55 4.54 8.25 4.92
CA GLN A 55 4.95 8.48 6.32
C GLN A 55 6.33 9.15 6.43
N ARG A 56 7.26 8.79 5.54
CA ARG A 56 8.61 9.38 5.44
C ARG A 56 8.63 10.74 4.75
N ARG A 57 7.47 11.33 4.48
CA ARG A 57 7.28 12.59 3.74
C ARG A 57 7.67 12.52 2.26
N GLU A 58 7.86 11.32 1.72
CA GLU A 58 8.01 11.07 0.28
C GLU A 58 6.60 10.94 -0.35
N VAL A 59 5.79 12.00 -0.21
CA VAL A 59 4.34 11.96 -0.45
C VAL A 59 4.00 11.69 -1.92
N ASP A 60 4.64 12.41 -2.85
CA ASP A 60 4.39 12.23 -4.27
C ASP A 60 4.74 10.81 -4.71
N ALA A 61 5.89 10.29 -4.27
CA ALA A 61 6.33 8.94 -4.58
C ALA A 61 5.34 7.90 -4.02
N GLY A 62 4.96 8.02 -2.75
CA GLY A 62 4.03 7.09 -2.12
C GLY A 62 2.63 7.11 -2.74
N LEU A 63 2.09 8.29 -3.06
CA LEU A 63 0.77 8.42 -3.66
C LEU A 63 0.74 7.93 -5.10
N ASN A 64 1.75 8.25 -5.91
CA ASN A 64 1.83 7.78 -7.29
C ASN A 64 2.08 6.26 -7.35
N HIS A 65 2.88 5.71 -6.43
CA HIS A 65 3.07 4.26 -6.31
C HIS A 65 1.75 3.56 -6.00
N ALA A 66 1.03 4.02 -4.97
CA ALA A 66 -0.28 3.49 -4.62
C ALA A 66 -1.27 3.58 -5.79
N LEU A 67 -1.33 4.72 -6.49
CA LEU A 67 -2.20 4.91 -7.63
C LEU A 67 -1.87 3.91 -8.76
N GLY A 68 -0.59 3.78 -9.12
CA GLY A 68 -0.12 2.85 -10.15
C GLY A 68 -0.55 1.41 -9.87
N ILE A 69 -0.41 0.96 -8.62
CA ILE A 69 -0.82 -0.39 -8.19
C ILE A 69 -2.32 -0.61 -8.38
N VAL A 70 -3.15 0.36 -7.96
CA VAL A 70 -4.61 0.19 -8.01
C VAL A 70 -5.20 0.31 -9.41
N THR A 71 -4.45 0.90 -10.35
CA THR A 71 -4.80 1.02 -11.77
C THR A 71 -4.11 -0.02 -12.66
N ASP A 72 -3.22 -0.85 -12.10
CA ASP A 72 -2.51 -1.88 -12.87
C ASP A 72 -3.49 -2.89 -13.47
N ALA A 73 -3.21 -3.34 -14.69
CA ALA A 73 -4.05 -4.29 -15.41
C ALA A 73 -4.21 -5.65 -14.70
N HIS A 74 -3.26 -6.02 -13.83
CA HIS A 74 -3.29 -7.22 -13.01
C HIS A 74 -3.82 -6.96 -11.59
N SER A 75 -4.30 -5.75 -11.30
CA SER A 75 -4.92 -5.47 -10.01
C SER A 75 -6.12 -6.38 -9.82
N VAL A 76 -6.16 -7.04 -8.67
CA VAL A 76 -7.17 -8.06 -8.34
C VAL A 76 -8.50 -7.45 -7.90
N GLY A 77 -8.64 -6.13 -8.05
CA GLY A 77 -9.82 -5.37 -7.67
C GLY A 77 -9.88 -5.01 -6.19
N PRO A 78 -10.98 -4.36 -5.75
CA PRO A 78 -11.13 -3.91 -4.38
C PRO A 78 -11.17 -5.10 -3.40
N SER A 79 -10.46 -4.97 -2.28
CA SER A 79 -10.51 -5.92 -1.16
C SER A 79 -10.54 -5.16 0.17
N ALA A 80 -10.99 -5.82 1.24
CA ALA A 80 -11.02 -5.22 2.57
C ALA A 80 -9.61 -4.77 3.02
N ALA A 81 -8.59 -5.61 2.78
CA ALA A 81 -7.20 -5.29 3.10
C ALA A 81 -6.70 -4.06 2.32
N ARG A 82 -6.92 -4.04 0.99
CA ARG A 82 -6.58 -2.89 0.15
C ARG A 82 -7.24 -1.61 0.64
N ASN A 83 -8.53 -1.64 0.95
CA ASN A 83 -9.25 -0.46 1.44
C ASN A 83 -8.67 0.08 2.76
N ILE A 84 -8.31 -0.80 3.69
CA ILE A 84 -7.66 -0.41 4.96
C ILE A 84 -6.32 0.26 4.69
N ILE A 85 -5.50 -0.31 3.80
CA ILE A 85 -4.18 0.25 3.47
C ILE A 85 -4.31 1.58 2.72
N THR A 86 -5.22 1.69 1.76
CA THR A 86 -5.49 2.96 1.05
C THR A 86 -5.94 4.06 2.01
N GLN A 87 -6.85 3.76 2.95
CA GLN A 87 -7.25 4.74 3.96
C GLN A 87 -6.07 5.18 4.83
N ARG A 88 -5.15 4.26 5.14
CA ARG A 88 -3.93 4.57 5.90
C ARG A 88 -3.00 5.50 5.14
N ILE A 89 -2.73 5.22 3.86
CA ILE A 89 -1.97 6.10 2.96
C ILE A 89 -2.58 7.50 2.98
N LEU A 90 -3.89 7.61 2.73
CA LEU A 90 -4.60 8.89 2.66
C LEU A 90 -4.61 9.66 3.99
N ARG A 91 -4.60 8.97 5.14
CA ARG A 91 -4.49 9.58 6.46
C ARG A 91 -3.07 10.06 6.79
N ALA A 92 -2.04 9.42 6.21
CA ALA A 92 -0.65 9.81 6.40
C ALA A 92 -0.27 11.05 5.57
N VAL A 93 -1.07 11.43 4.58
CA VAL A 93 -0.81 12.62 3.74
C VAL A 93 -0.79 13.89 4.60
N PRO A 94 0.28 14.71 4.50
CA PRO A 94 0.37 16.00 5.20
C PRO A 94 -0.79 16.94 4.88
N ALA A 95 -1.16 17.82 5.81
CA ALA A 95 -2.34 18.68 5.68
C ALA A 95 -2.27 19.61 4.45
N ASP A 96 -1.08 20.16 4.19
CA ASP A 96 -0.71 21.00 3.04
C ASP A 96 -0.73 20.26 1.70
N GLN A 97 -0.75 18.93 1.71
CA GLN A 97 -0.71 18.09 0.50
C GLN A 97 -1.98 17.25 0.31
N ARG A 98 -3.04 17.47 1.10
CA ARG A 98 -4.29 16.70 1.01
C ARG A 98 -4.97 16.77 -0.36
N ASN A 99 -4.72 17.84 -1.12
CA ASN A 99 -5.25 18.08 -2.46
C ASN A 99 -4.37 17.50 -3.58
N HIS A 100 -3.33 16.72 -3.26
CA HIS A 100 -2.50 16.06 -4.27
C HIS A 100 -3.38 15.24 -5.23
N PRO A 101 -3.19 15.35 -6.57
CA PRO A 101 -4.02 14.69 -7.57
C PRO A 101 -4.19 13.18 -7.32
N ALA A 102 -3.08 12.45 -7.13
CA ALA A 102 -3.15 11.02 -6.85
C ALA A 102 -3.90 10.67 -5.54
N ALA A 103 -3.90 11.54 -4.52
CA ALA A 103 -4.70 11.32 -3.31
C ALA A 103 -6.20 11.52 -3.58
N ARG A 104 -6.56 12.47 -4.45
CA ARG A 104 -7.95 12.64 -4.90
C ARG A 104 -8.41 11.41 -5.69
N ASP A 105 -7.57 10.92 -6.58
CA ASP A 105 -7.92 9.82 -7.46
C ASP A 105 -8.03 8.50 -6.67
N LEU A 106 -7.08 8.23 -5.76
CA LEU A 106 -7.18 7.11 -4.80
C LEU A 106 -8.47 7.15 -3.97
N ARG A 107 -8.92 8.34 -3.53
CA ARG A 107 -10.20 8.47 -2.79
C ARG A 107 -11.40 8.13 -3.67
N ALA A 108 -11.41 8.57 -4.93
CA ALA A 108 -12.50 8.31 -5.85
C ALA A 108 -12.61 6.81 -6.16
N ILE A 109 -11.49 6.16 -6.52
CA ILE A 109 -11.43 4.71 -6.75
C ILE A 109 -11.93 3.94 -5.52
N THR A 110 -11.49 4.31 -4.33
CA THR A 110 -11.88 3.62 -3.08
C THR A 110 -13.37 3.78 -2.76
N ARG A 111 -13.98 4.90 -3.15
CA ARG A 111 -15.42 5.15 -2.97
C ARG A 111 -16.29 4.50 -4.06
N GLY A 112 -15.68 3.84 -5.05
CA GLY A 112 -16.39 3.35 -6.23
C GLY A 112 -16.88 4.48 -7.15
N VAL A 113 -16.29 5.67 -7.03
CA VAL A 113 -16.56 6.80 -7.93
C VAL A 113 -15.58 6.66 -9.09
N VAL A 114 -16.12 6.33 -10.27
CA VAL A 114 -15.34 6.34 -11.52
C VAL A 114 -14.88 7.77 -11.77
N ILE A 115 -13.58 7.94 -12.02
CA ILE A 115 -12.94 9.23 -12.33
C ILE A 115 -12.90 9.41 -13.84
#